data_AF-A0A2K5VAR5-F1
#
_entry.id   AF-A0A2K5VAR5-F1
#
_cell.length_a   1.000
_cell.length_b   1.000
_cell.length_c   1.000
_cell.angle_alpha   90.00
_cell.angle_beta   90.00
_cell.angle_gamma   90.00
#
_symmetry.space_group_name_H-M   'P 1'
#
loop_
_entity.id
_entity.type
_entity.pdbx_description
1 polymer ?
#
loop_
_entity_poly.entity_id
_entity_poly.type
_entity_poly.pdbx_seq_one_letter_code
_entity_poly.pdbx_strand_id
1 'polypeptide(L)'
;MAPLRTTVSLWNLLRGSPGMKRVCFRARIQPWHGGLLQPLPCSFEVGLPRCRFSSEAESGSPETKKPTFMDEEVQSILTKMTGLNLQRTFKPAVQELKPPTYKLMTQAQLEEATRQAVEAAKVRLKMPPVLEERVPINDVLAEDTILEGTETTKYVFTDISYSIPHRERFIVVREPSGTLRKASWEERDRMIQIYFPKEGRKVLTPIIFKEENLRTMYSLDRHVDVLNLCFAQFEPDSAEYIKVHHKTYEDIDKHGKYDLLRSTRYFGGMVWYFVNNKKIDGLLIDQIQRDLIDDATSLVQLYHILHPDGQSAQEAKDQAAEGINLIKVFAKTEAQKGAYIELTLQTYQEALSRHSAAS
;
A
#
# COMPACT_ATOMS: atom_id res chain seq x y z
N MET A 1 9.91 70.41 -5.17
CA MET A 1 9.27 71.53 -4.43
C MET A 1 8.50 70.96 -3.25
N ALA A 2 8.23 71.77 -2.21
CA ALA A 2 7.43 71.42 -1.02
C ALA A 2 5.98 71.97 -1.16
N PRO A 3 5.06 71.92 -0.16
CA PRO A 3 5.10 71.37 1.22
C PRO A 3 3.92 70.41 1.56
N LEU A 4 3.91 69.72 2.72
CA LEU A 4 3.14 70.00 3.97
C LEU A 4 3.20 68.71 4.87
N ARG A 5 3.07 68.58 6.21
CA ARG A 5 2.67 69.39 7.40
C ARG A 5 1.15 69.68 7.59
N THR A 6 0.47 69.36 8.70
CA THR A 6 0.81 68.71 10.00
C THR A 6 -0.46 67.97 10.54
N THR A 7 -0.78 67.59 11.79
CA THR A 7 -0.32 67.81 13.20
C THR A 7 -0.83 66.61 14.05
N VAL A 8 -0.03 65.94 14.90
CA VAL A 8 0.11 66.12 16.37
C VAL A 8 -1.14 65.85 17.25
N SER A 9 -0.99 64.90 18.19
CA SER A 9 -1.41 65.04 19.61
C SER A 9 -0.48 64.20 20.50
N LEU A 10 -0.41 64.49 21.80
CA LEU A 10 0.65 64.01 22.72
C LEU A 10 0.13 63.85 24.16
N TRP A 11 0.91 63.13 24.98
CA TRP A 11 0.75 62.92 26.43
C TRP A 11 -0.43 62.00 26.88
N ASN A 12 -0.37 61.33 28.04
CA ASN A 12 0.52 61.51 29.19
C ASN A 12 1.23 60.24 29.69
N LEU A 13 2.35 60.43 30.41
CA LEU A 13 3.06 59.42 31.20
C LEU A 13 2.56 59.45 32.66
N LEU A 14 2.44 58.28 33.30
CA LEU A 14 2.50 58.17 34.77
C LEU A 14 3.30 56.91 35.17
N ARG A 15 4.04 57.01 36.28
CA ARG A 15 4.95 55.96 36.77
C ARG A 15 4.22 54.96 37.67
N GLY A 16 4.64 53.70 37.65
CA GLY A 16 4.23 52.69 38.64
C GLY A 16 5.06 51.40 38.54
N SER A 17 5.78 51.07 39.61
CA SER A 17 6.57 49.83 39.77
C SER A 17 6.69 49.49 41.27
N PRO A 18 6.94 48.23 41.70
CA PRO A 18 6.82 46.96 40.96
C PRO A 18 5.84 45.97 41.65
N GLY A 19 4.93 45.35 40.88
CA GLY A 19 3.94 44.40 41.40
C GLY A 19 4.44 42.95 41.45
N MET A 20 5.07 42.53 42.54
CA MET A 20 5.59 41.15 42.70
C MET A 20 4.48 40.09 42.71
N LYS A 21 4.35 39.31 41.63
CA LYS A 21 3.52 38.09 41.57
C LYS A 21 4.41 36.86 41.33
N ARG A 22 4.19 35.83 42.15
CA ARG A 22 5.07 34.64 42.23
C ARG A 22 4.96 33.78 40.98
N VAL A 23 6.11 33.40 40.40
CA VAL A 23 6.19 32.31 39.42
C VAL A 23 6.10 30.99 40.17
N CYS A 24 4.91 30.37 40.17
CA CYS A 24 4.73 29.03 40.72
C CYS A 24 5.27 27.97 39.74
N PHE A 25 6.59 27.74 39.77
CA PHE A 25 7.19 26.56 39.15
C PHE A 25 6.64 25.29 39.80
N ARG A 26 5.65 24.65 39.15
CA ARG A 26 5.14 23.34 39.57
C ARG A 26 6.11 22.24 39.11
N ALA A 27 7.27 22.16 39.76
CA ALA A 27 8.24 21.10 39.57
C ALA A 27 7.60 19.74 39.84
N ARG A 28 7.25 19.00 38.78
CA ARG A 28 6.75 17.63 38.89
C ARG A 28 7.95 16.69 38.94
N ILE A 29 8.42 16.41 40.15
CA ILE A 29 9.48 15.45 40.43
C ILE A 29 9.09 14.10 39.81
N GLN A 30 9.94 13.55 38.95
CA GLN A 30 9.88 12.13 38.56
C GLN A 30 10.60 11.32 39.63
N PRO A 31 10.00 10.27 40.20
CA PRO A 31 10.72 9.30 41.02
C PRO A 31 11.67 8.50 40.14
N TRP A 32 12.98 8.57 40.40
CA TRP A 32 13.91 7.54 39.97
C TRP A 32 13.64 6.27 40.78
N HIS A 33 13.26 5.19 40.11
CA HIS A 33 13.42 3.83 40.64
C HIS A 33 14.43 3.10 39.74
N GLY A 34 15.65 2.95 40.26
CA GLY A 34 16.69 2.16 39.63
C GLY A 34 16.74 0.75 40.22
N GLY A 35 16.93 -0.24 39.35
CA GLY A 35 17.47 -1.56 39.72
C GLY A 35 16.52 -2.53 40.44
N LEU A 36 16.01 -3.51 39.69
CA LEU A 36 16.22 -4.92 40.02
C LEU A 36 15.93 -5.81 38.79
N LEU A 37 16.96 -6.54 38.34
CA LEU A 37 16.82 -7.63 37.37
C LEU A 37 16.47 -8.91 38.14
N GLN A 38 15.34 -9.53 37.86
CA GLN A 38 15.02 -10.90 38.30
C GLN A 38 14.28 -11.68 37.19
N PRO A 39 14.34 -13.03 37.19
CA PRO A 39 14.38 -13.80 35.95
C PRO A 39 13.02 -14.29 35.41
N LEU A 40 13.07 -14.81 34.18
CA LEU A 40 12.02 -15.62 33.57
C LEU A 40 11.68 -16.86 34.42
N PRO A 41 10.40 -17.11 34.75
CA PRO A 41 9.95 -18.43 35.20
C PRO A 41 9.99 -19.43 34.04
N CYS A 42 10.38 -20.68 34.34
CA CYS A 42 10.43 -21.75 33.34
C CYS A 42 9.05 -22.25 32.90
N SER A 43 9.06 -22.95 31.77
CA SER A 43 7.97 -23.74 31.20
C SER A 43 7.14 -24.54 32.21
N PHE A 44 5.81 -24.40 32.13
CA PHE A 44 4.86 -25.38 32.62
C PHE A 44 4.14 -26.01 31.43
N GLU A 45 4.20 -27.34 31.32
CA GLU A 45 3.41 -28.09 30.34
C GLU A 45 1.95 -28.15 30.78
N VAL A 46 1.03 -27.77 29.89
CA VAL A 46 -0.41 -28.05 30.03
C VAL A 46 -0.89 -28.64 28.71
N GLY A 47 -1.32 -29.90 28.74
CA GLY A 47 -1.64 -30.66 27.53
C GLY A 47 -2.89 -30.13 26.81
N LEU A 48 -2.74 -29.77 25.54
CA LEU A 48 -3.87 -29.50 24.65
C LEU A 48 -4.42 -30.81 24.06
N PRO A 49 -5.75 -31.00 24.01
CA PRO A 49 -6.34 -32.17 23.39
C PRO A 49 -6.15 -32.15 21.87
N ARG A 50 -5.70 -33.26 21.29
CA ARG A 50 -5.58 -33.44 19.83
C ARG A 50 -6.96 -33.37 19.16
N CYS A 51 -7.29 -32.23 18.57
CA CYS A 51 -8.37 -32.18 17.59
C CYS A 51 -7.91 -32.88 16.30
N ARG A 52 -8.67 -33.89 15.87
CA ARG A 52 -8.27 -34.83 14.81
C ARG A 52 -8.66 -34.27 13.44
N PHE A 53 -7.75 -33.58 12.77
CA PHE A 53 -7.93 -33.24 11.36
C PHE A 53 -8.02 -34.53 10.53
N SER A 54 -9.19 -34.77 9.95
CA SER A 54 -9.40 -35.82 8.95
C SER A 54 -8.79 -35.36 7.63
N SER A 55 -7.61 -35.87 7.29
CA SER A 55 -7.01 -35.68 5.97
C SER A 55 -7.65 -36.66 4.98
N GLU A 56 -8.71 -36.23 4.30
CA GLU A 56 -9.16 -36.90 3.08
C GLU A 56 -8.11 -36.64 1.99
N ALA A 57 -7.36 -37.69 1.63
CA ALA A 57 -6.23 -37.60 0.72
C ALA A 57 -6.69 -37.84 -0.72
N GLU A 58 -7.16 -36.77 -1.39
CA GLU A 58 -7.38 -36.83 -2.83
C GLU A 58 -6.05 -37.01 -3.56
N SER A 59 -5.92 -38.15 -4.25
CA SER A 59 -4.72 -38.56 -4.99
C SER A 59 -4.64 -37.86 -6.36
N GLY A 60 -4.47 -36.54 -6.34
CA GLY A 60 -4.10 -35.76 -7.52
C GLY A 60 -2.60 -35.84 -7.85
N SER A 61 -2.25 -35.62 -9.11
CA SER A 61 -0.89 -35.28 -9.53
C SER A 61 -0.38 -34.01 -8.82
N PRO A 62 0.95 -33.77 -8.76
CA PRO A 62 1.48 -32.49 -8.29
C PRO A 62 1.17 -31.38 -9.30
N GLU A 63 -0.05 -30.84 -9.22
CA GLU A 63 -0.40 -29.58 -9.87
C GLU A 63 0.57 -28.51 -9.41
N THR A 64 1.32 -27.92 -10.34
CA THR A 64 2.22 -26.81 -10.08
C THR A 64 1.38 -25.59 -9.72
N LYS A 65 1.10 -25.45 -8.42
CA LYS A 65 0.30 -24.36 -7.86
C LYS A 65 0.84 -23.03 -8.36
N LYS A 66 -0.04 -22.21 -8.93
CA LYS A 66 0.33 -20.89 -9.43
C LYS A 66 0.92 -20.07 -8.28
N PRO A 67 2.12 -19.48 -8.45
CA PRO A 67 2.76 -18.69 -7.41
C PRO A 67 1.84 -17.57 -6.90
N THR A 68 1.86 -17.32 -5.60
CA THR A 68 1.06 -16.28 -4.96
C THR A 68 1.83 -14.97 -4.88
N PHE A 69 1.12 -13.85 -4.74
CA PHE A 69 1.74 -12.55 -4.56
C PHE A 69 2.65 -12.46 -3.31
N MET A 70 2.46 -13.34 -2.32
CA MET A 70 3.24 -13.35 -1.07
C MET A 70 4.48 -14.25 -1.11
N ASP A 71 4.69 -15.01 -2.19
CA ASP A 71 5.80 -15.97 -2.29
C ASP A 71 7.16 -15.25 -2.31
N GLU A 72 8.18 -15.84 -1.67
CA GLU A 72 9.46 -15.15 -1.44
C GLU A 72 10.17 -14.77 -2.76
N GLU A 73 10.13 -15.64 -3.78
CA GLU A 73 10.68 -15.37 -5.10
C GLU A 73 9.99 -14.16 -5.75
N VAL A 74 8.65 -14.15 -5.79
CA VAL A 74 7.82 -13.05 -6.31
C VAL A 74 8.10 -11.75 -5.55
N GLN A 75 8.10 -11.79 -4.21
CA GLN A 75 8.39 -10.64 -3.38
C GLN A 75 9.81 -10.11 -3.58
N SER A 76 10.81 -10.97 -3.82
CA SER A 76 12.18 -10.56 -4.12
C SER A 76 12.28 -9.81 -5.46
N ILE A 77 11.67 -10.34 -6.52
CA ILE A 77 11.61 -9.74 -7.86
C ILE A 77 10.92 -8.39 -7.80
N LEU A 78 9.73 -8.32 -7.19
CA LEU A 78 8.96 -7.08 -7.07
C LEU A 78 9.68 -6.04 -6.20
N THR A 79 10.41 -6.45 -5.16
CA THR A 79 11.22 -5.55 -4.32
C THR A 79 12.42 -4.99 -5.10
N LYS A 80 13.09 -5.81 -5.93
CA LYS A 80 14.15 -5.36 -6.85
C LYS A 80 13.62 -4.28 -7.79
N MET A 81 12.58 -4.60 -8.56
CA MET A 81 12.01 -3.70 -9.58
C MET A 81 11.36 -2.43 -9.02
N THR A 82 10.93 -2.44 -7.76
CA THR A 82 10.40 -1.24 -7.08
C THR A 82 11.50 -0.20 -6.87
N GLY A 83 12.75 -0.64 -6.63
CA GLY A 83 13.88 0.22 -6.30
C GLY A 83 13.73 0.99 -4.97
N LEU A 84 14.82 1.55 -4.47
CA LEU A 84 14.84 2.29 -3.20
C LEU A 84 15.48 3.67 -3.39
N ASN A 85 14.64 4.71 -3.47
CA ASN A 85 15.06 6.11 -3.53
C ASN A 85 14.67 6.84 -2.22
N LEU A 86 15.65 7.06 -1.34
CA LEU A 86 15.44 7.69 -0.03
C LEU A 86 14.76 9.07 -0.11
N GLN A 87 15.14 9.90 -1.08
CA GLN A 87 14.57 11.25 -1.27
C GLN A 87 13.08 11.21 -1.61
N ARG A 88 12.65 10.16 -2.31
CA ARG A 88 11.26 9.91 -2.68
C ARG A 88 10.46 9.25 -1.56
N THR A 89 11.01 8.21 -0.93
CA THR A 89 10.38 7.47 0.16
C THR A 89 10.18 8.33 1.42
N PHE A 90 11.09 9.30 1.66
CA PHE A 90 11.03 10.29 2.73
C PHE A 90 10.80 11.73 2.22
N LYS A 91 10.02 11.89 1.15
CA LYS A 91 9.59 13.21 0.65
C LYS A 91 9.00 14.05 1.81
N PRO A 92 9.38 15.33 1.98
CA PRO A 92 8.84 16.21 3.02
C PRO A 92 7.31 16.28 3.00
N ALA A 93 6.69 16.01 4.15
CA ALA A 93 5.24 16.06 4.32
C ALA A 93 4.78 17.49 4.66
N VAL A 94 3.60 17.86 4.15
CA VAL A 94 2.92 19.10 4.53
C VAL A 94 2.19 18.86 5.85
N GLN A 95 2.87 19.18 6.96
CA GLN A 95 2.41 18.95 8.33
C GLN A 95 2.97 20.06 9.26
N GLU A 96 2.60 20.03 10.54
CA GLU A 96 3.18 20.93 11.54
C GLU A 96 4.70 20.77 11.62
N LEU A 97 5.42 21.86 11.35
CA LEU A 97 6.88 21.88 11.33
C LEU A 97 7.44 22.05 12.75
N LYS A 98 8.56 21.36 13.01
CA LYS A 98 9.33 21.44 14.26
C LYS A 98 10.77 21.84 13.90
N PRO A 99 11.50 22.57 14.77
CA PRO A 99 12.86 22.98 14.49
C PRO A 99 13.76 21.75 14.26
N PRO A 100 14.61 21.73 13.20
CA PRO A 100 15.48 20.60 12.91
C PRO A 100 16.59 20.46 13.96
N THR A 101 16.97 19.22 14.27
CA THR A 101 18.07 18.92 15.19
C THR A 101 19.33 18.58 14.41
N TYR A 102 20.34 19.44 14.48
CA TYR A 102 21.65 19.22 13.86
C TYR A 102 22.54 18.33 14.75
N LYS A 103 23.38 17.52 14.11
CA LYS A 103 24.41 16.69 14.76
C LYS A 103 25.68 16.75 13.91
N LEU A 104 26.84 16.82 14.55
CA LEU A 104 28.13 16.56 13.91
C LEU A 104 28.35 15.04 13.90
N MET A 105 28.83 14.50 12.79
CA MET A 105 29.03 13.06 12.59
C MET A 105 30.36 12.79 11.89
N THR A 106 30.97 11.64 12.18
CA THR A 106 32.07 11.09 11.36
C THR A 106 31.51 10.38 10.13
N GLN A 107 32.36 10.05 9.15
CA GLN A 107 31.96 9.32 7.95
C GLN A 107 31.28 7.97 8.28
N ALA A 108 31.85 7.19 9.20
CA ALA A 108 31.26 5.92 9.65
C ALA A 108 29.86 6.11 10.29
N GLN A 109 29.67 7.17 11.08
CA GLN A 109 28.37 7.49 11.68
C GLN A 109 27.33 7.92 10.63
N LEU A 110 27.76 8.57 9.54
CA LEU A 110 26.91 8.90 8.40
C LEU A 110 26.51 7.64 7.61
N GLU A 111 27.43 6.68 7.45
CA GLU A 111 27.16 5.39 6.81
C GLU A 111 26.22 4.52 7.65
N GLU A 112 26.38 4.48 8.97
CA GLU A 112 25.42 3.86 9.90
C GLU A 112 24.03 4.51 9.82
N ALA A 113 23.97 5.85 9.80
CA ALA A 113 22.71 6.59 9.72
C ALA A 113 21.99 6.38 8.37
N THR A 114 22.72 6.32 7.26
CA THR A 114 22.14 6.00 5.94
C THR A 114 21.70 4.54 5.85
N ARG A 115 22.41 3.58 6.46
CA ARG A 115 21.96 2.19 6.55
C ARG A 115 20.65 2.07 7.35
N GLN A 116 20.55 2.74 8.50
CA GLN A 116 19.30 2.81 9.29
C GLN A 116 18.15 3.43 8.49
N ALA A 117 18.42 4.48 7.69
CA ALA A 117 17.41 5.06 6.80
C ALA A 117 16.96 4.09 5.68
N VAL A 118 17.87 3.27 5.13
CA VAL A 118 17.55 2.21 4.16
C VAL A 118 16.73 1.08 4.81
N GLU A 119 17.08 0.66 6.03
CA GLU A 119 16.32 -0.33 6.79
C GLU A 119 14.88 0.17 7.08
N ALA A 120 14.73 1.42 7.53
CA ALA A 120 13.42 2.06 7.72
C ALA A 120 12.65 2.24 6.39
N ALA A 121 13.33 2.55 5.29
CA ALA A 121 12.72 2.64 3.96
C ALA A 121 12.17 1.29 3.49
N LYS A 122 12.89 0.17 3.70
CA LYS A 122 12.40 -1.18 3.39
C LYS A 122 11.10 -1.51 4.13
N VAL A 123 11.01 -1.20 5.43
CA VAL A 123 9.78 -1.38 6.22
C VAL A 123 8.63 -0.50 5.67
N ARG A 124 8.92 0.75 5.30
CA ARG A 124 7.94 1.70 4.73
C ARG A 124 7.48 1.32 3.31
N LEU A 125 8.31 0.60 2.55
CA LEU A 125 8.04 0.11 1.20
C LEU A 125 7.33 -1.26 1.18
N LYS A 126 7.11 -1.91 2.34
CA LYS A 126 6.39 -3.19 2.42
C LYS A 126 5.04 -3.10 1.69
N MET A 127 4.88 -3.93 0.67
CA MET A 127 3.73 -3.93 -0.22
C MET A 127 2.46 -4.41 0.51
N PRO A 128 1.29 -3.78 0.29
CA PRO A 128 0.01 -4.34 0.72
C PRO A 128 -0.21 -5.72 0.07
N PRO A 129 -0.83 -6.69 0.77
CA PRO A 129 -1.24 -7.93 0.12
C PRO A 129 -2.31 -7.64 -0.94
N VAL A 130 -2.16 -8.26 -2.11
CA VAL A 130 -3.23 -8.34 -3.12
C VAL A 130 -4.13 -9.50 -2.71
N LEU A 131 -5.43 -9.23 -2.58
CA LEU A 131 -6.47 -10.21 -2.27
C LEU A 131 -7.53 -10.19 -3.38
N GLU A 132 -8.25 -11.29 -3.51
CA GLU A 132 -9.43 -11.37 -4.38
C GLU A 132 -10.65 -10.69 -3.74
N GLU A 133 -11.70 -10.48 -4.53
CA GLU A 133 -12.93 -9.83 -4.04
C GLU A 133 -13.70 -10.75 -3.09
N ARG A 134 -13.99 -10.26 -1.88
CA ARG A 134 -14.70 -11.02 -0.84
C ARG A 134 -16.13 -11.37 -1.24
N VAL A 135 -16.50 -12.65 -1.10
CA VAL A 135 -17.86 -13.15 -1.36
C VAL A 135 -18.90 -12.45 -0.46
N PRO A 136 -20.05 -12.00 -1.00
CA PRO A 136 -21.13 -11.41 -0.20
C PRO A 136 -21.69 -12.34 0.88
N ILE A 137 -21.98 -11.81 2.06
CA ILE A 137 -22.58 -12.58 3.18
C ILE A 137 -24.10 -12.55 3.06
N ASN A 138 -24.68 -13.65 2.57
CA ASN A 138 -26.13 -13.87 2.51
C ASN A 138 -26.51 -15.02 3.45
N ASP A 139 -26.54 -14.74 4.75
CA ASP A 139 -26.69 -15.75 5.81
C ASP A 139 -27.74 -15.31 6.84
N VAL A 140 -28.75 -16.16 7.06
CA VAL A 140 -29.93 -15.91 7.88
C VAL A 140 -29.91 -16.83 9.10
N LEU A 141 -30.05 -16.24 10.29
CA LEU A 141 -29.93 -16.93 11.58
C LEU A 141 -31.29 -17.35 12.16
N ALA A 142 -32.33 -16.55 11.93
CA ALA A 142 -33.70 -16.81 12.37
C ALA A 142 -34.71 -15.98 11.55
N GLU A 143 -35.96 -16.44 11.46
CA GLU A 143 -37.06 -15.75 10.79
C GLU A 143 -38.29 -15.74 11.70
N ASP A 144 -38.57 -14.60 12.32
CA ASP A 144 -39.65 -14.43 13.30
C ASP A 144 -40.82 -13.66 12.66
N THR A 145 -41.59 -14.31 11.78
CA THR A 145 -42.68 -13.67 10.98
C THR A 145 -43.78 -12.99 11.82
N ILE A 146 -43.87 -13.31 13.12
CA ILE A 146 -44.75 -12.64 14.09
C ILE A 146 -44.37 -11.16 14.27
N LEU A 147 -43.12 -10.78 13.96
CA LEU A 147 -42.60 -9.41 14.00
C LEU A 147 -42.74 -8.67 12.65
N GLU A 148 -43.31 -9.31 11.61
CA GLU A 148 -43.47 -8.67 10.31
C GLU A 148 -44.42 -7.45 10.42
N GLY A 149 -43.92 -6.28 10.01
CA GLY A 149 -44.69 -5.03 10.03
C GLY A 149 -44.88 -4.39 11.41
N THR A 150 -44.29 -4.92 12.49
CA THR A 150 -44.34 -4.25 13.82
C THR A 150 -43.43 -3.03 13.88
N GLU A 151 -42.37 -3.01 13.07
CA GLU A 151 -41.36 -1.94 13.03
C GLU A 151 -41.10 -1.50 11.59
N THR A 152 -40.73 -0.23 11.38
CA THR A 152 -40.50 0.34 10.03
C THR A 152 -39.03 0.44 9.64
N THR A 153 -38.11 0.23 10.58
CA THR A 153 -36.66 0.38 10.41
C THR A 153 -35.90 -0.85 10.85
N LYS A 154 -34.83 -1.20 10.15
CA LYS A 154 -33.93 -2.28 10.57
C LYS A 154 -33.01 -1.88 11.72
N TYR A 155 -32.78 -2.80 12.65
CA TYR A 155 -31.87 -2.64 13.78
C TYR A 155 -30.56 -3.39 13.50
N VAL A 156 -29.43 -2.77 13.85
CA VAL A 156 -28.09 -3.33 13.63
C VAL A 156 -27.41 -3.55 14.98
N PHE A 157 -27.29 -4.80 15.40
CA PHE A 157 -26.65 -5.17 16.65
C PHE A 157 -25.19 -5.55 16.38
N THR A 158 -24.26 -4.92 17.11
CA THR A 158 -22.81 -5.08 16.94
C THR A 158 -22.20 -5.50 18.27
N ASP A 159 -21.48 -6.63 18.30
CA ASP A 159 -20.60 -6.96 19.42
C ASP A 159 -19.42 -5.97 19.46
N ILE A 160 -19.17 -5.37 20.63
CA ILE A 160 -18.10 -4.39 20.87
C ILE A 160 -16.98 -4.92 21.77
N SER A 161 -16.90 -6.24 22.01
CA SER A 161 -15.85 -6.88 22.82
C SER A 161 -14.45 -6.59 22.26
N TYR A 162 -13.53 -6.07 23.06
CA TYR A 162 -12.21 -5.60 22.59
C TYR A 162 -11.27 -6.73 22.12
N SER A 163 -11.37 -7.92 22.72
CA SER A 163 -10.50 -9.07 22.45
C SER A 163 -10.74 -9.79 21.12
N ILE A 164 -11.82 -9.48 20.40
CA ILE A 164 -12.25 -10.20 19.19
C ILE A 164 -11.79 -9.47 17.92
N PRO A 165 -11.09 -10.11 16.97
CA PRO A 165 -10.61 -9.44 15.77
C PRO A 165 -11.77 -9.04 14.83
N HIS A 166 -11.57 -7.97 14.07
CA HIS A 166 -12.62 -7.37 13.23
C HIS A 166 -13.18 -8.30 12.13
N ARG A 167 -12.54 -9.43 11.81
CA ARG A 167 -13.06 -10.44 10.87
C ARG A 167 -13.98 -11.49 11.52
N GLU A 168 -13.82 -11.77 12.81
CA GLU A 168 -14.62 -12.77 13.53
C GLU A 168 -15.82 -12.18 14.28
N ARG A 169 -15.76 -10.88 14.60
CA ARG A 169 -16.81 -10.11 15.30
C ARG A 169 -18.22 -10.34 14.74
N PHE A 170 -19.20 -10.56 15.62
CA PHE A 170 -20.60 -10.72 15.23
C PHE A 170 -21.28 -9.37 15.03
N ILE A 171 -21.88 -9.18 13.85
CA ILE A 171 -22.74 -8.04 13.51
C ILE A 171 -23.97 -8.60 12.79
N VAL A 172 -25.15 -8.36 13.34
CA VAL A 172 -26.42 -8.91 12.86
C VAL A 172 -27.44 -7.80 12.66
N VAL A 173 -28.36 -8.03 11.72
CA VAL A 173 -29.39 -7.09 11.31
C VAL A 173 -30.74 -7.76 11.50
N ARG A 174 -31.62 -7.15 12.30
CA ARG A 174 -33.06 -7.49 12.35
C ARG A 174 -33.77 -6.58 11.37
N GLU A 175 -34.48 -7.14 10.41
CA GLU A 175 -35.22 -6.40 9.37
C GLU A 175 -36.73 -6.37 9.67
N PRO A 176 -37.48 -5.38 9.13
CA PRO A 176 -38.94 -5.24 9.31
C PRO A 176 -39.81 -6.45 8.94
N SER A 177 -39.25 -7.44 8.24
CA SER A 177 -39.86 -8.74 7.94
C SER A 177 -39.83 -9.73 9.11
N GLY A 178 -39.18 -9.38 10.22
CA GLY A 178 -38.84 -10.32 11.29
C GLY A 178 -37.60 -11.17 10.99
N THR A 179 -36.94 -11.03 9.84
CA THR A 179 -35.70 -11.76 9.51
C THR A 179 -34.52 -11.25 10.35
N LEU A 180 -33.76 -12.16 10.95
CA LEU A 180 -32.46 -11.89 11.59
C LEU A 180 -31.34 -12.47 10.73
N ARG A 181 -30.58 -11.60 10.05
CA ARG A 181 -29.47 -11.99 9.17
C ARG A 181 -28.12 -11.45 9.66
N LYS A 182 -27.02 -11.96 9.12
CA LYS A 182 -25.72 -11.29 9.24
C LYS A 182 -25.71 -9.97 8.45
N ALA A 183 -24.93 -9.01 8.92
CA ALA A 183 -24.73 -7.74 8.22
C ALA A 183 -23.96 -7.94 6.91
N SER A 184 -24.26 -7.14 5.87
CA SER A 184 -23.44 -7.10 4.65
C SER A 184 -22.02 -6.60 4.98
N TRP A 185 -21.06 -6.80 4.08
CA TRP A 185 -19.70 -6.31 4.30
C TRP A 185 -19.63 -4.77 4.44
N GLU A 186 -20.49 -4.04 3.73
CA GLU A 186 -20.57 -2.58 3.74
C GLU A 186 -21.27 -2.07 5.01
N GLU A 187 -22.25 -2.83 5.52
CA GLU A 187 -22.83 -2.63 6.85
C GLU A 187 -21.78 -2.89 7.93
N ARG A 188 -21.03 -3.99 7.82
CA ARG A 188 -19.98 -4.43 8.75
C ARG A 188 -18.85 -3.41 8.87
N ASP A 189 -18.21 -3.04 7.75
CA ASP A 189 -17.08 -2.10 7.73
C ASP A 189 -17.51 -0.71 8.26
N ARG A 190 -18.75 -0.30 7.99
CA ARG A 190 -19.33 0.95 8.49
C ARG A 190 -19.61 0.91 9.99
N MET A 191 -20.18 -0.17 10.52
CA MET A 191 -20.37 -0.33 11.97
C MET A 191 -19.03 -0.39 12.70
N ILE A 192 -18.04 -1.12 12.16
CA ILE A 192 -16.70 -1.18 12.75
C ILE A 192 -16.09 0.22 12.85
N GLN A 193 -16.19 1.07 11.81
CA GLN A 193 -15.66 2.44 11.89
C GLN A 193 -16.42 3.35 12.89
N ILE A 194 -17.68 3.05 13.21
CA ILE A 194 -18.48 3.82 14.20
C ILE A 194 -18.04 3.48 15.62
N TYR A 195 -17.87 2.19 15.95
CA TYR A 195 -17.49 1.76 17.31
C TYR A 195 -15.96 1.74 17.54
N PHE A 196 -15.18 1.53 16.48
CA PHE A 196 -13.71 1.44 16.49
C PHE A 196 -13.11 2.37 15.41
N PRO A 197 -13.11 3.70 15.63
CA PRO A 197 -12.69 4.66 14.61
C PRO A 197 -11.20 4.54 14.26
N LYS A 198 -10.92 4.05 13.04
CA LYS A 198 -9.58 4.00 12.45
C LYS A 198 -9.23 5.35 11.81
N GLU A 199 -8.01 5.84 12.01
CA GLU A 199 -7.53 7.08 11.38
C GLU A 199 -7.57 6.98 9.84
N GLY A 200 -7.85 8.12 9.19
CA GLY A 200 -7.95 8.23 7.72
C GLY A 200 -9.24 7.67 7.10
N ARG A 201 -9.95 6.75 7.77
CA ARG A 201 -11.22 6.17 7.30
C ARG A 201 -12.43 7.03 7.67
N LYS A 202 -13.40 7.14 6.77
CA LYS A 202 -14.68 7.83 7.00
C LYS A 202 -15.86 6.86 6.96
N VAL A 203 -16.89 7.13 7.78
CA VAL A 203 -18.12 6.32 7.87
C VAL A 203 -18.96 6.39 6.59
N LEU A 204 -18.91 7.52 5.88
CA LEU A 204 -19.50 7.70 4.55
C LEU A 204 -18.39 7.73 3.50
N THR A 205 -18.62 7.06 2.36
CA THR A 205 -17.68 6.96 1.25
C THR A 205 -17.28 8.35 0.72
N PRO A 206 -15.99 8.71 0.71
CA PRO A 206 -15.54 10.01 0.23
C PRO A 206 -15.84 10.26 -1.25
N ILE A 207 -16.35 11.44 -1.59
CA ILE A 207 -16.70 11.82 -2.98
C ILE A 207 -15.53 11.81 -3.97
N ILE A 208 -14.28 11.79 -3.48
CA ILE A 208 -13.06 11.72 -4.31
C ILE A 208 -13.00 10.47 -5.19
N PHE A 209 -13.67 9.38 -4.78
CA PHE A 209 -13.70 8.10 -5.53
C PHE A 209 -14.75 8.07 -6.65
N LYS A 210 -15.51 9.14 -6.87
CA LYS A 210 -16.38 9.26 -8.04
C LYS A 210 -15.56 9.45 -9.33
N GLU A 211 -16.13 9.00 -10.45
CA GLU A 211 -15.55 9.04 -11.80
C GLU A 211 -14.85 10.36 -12.14
N GLU A 212 -15.56 11.46 -11.98
CA GLU A 212 -15.15 12.82 -12.34
C GLU A 212 -13.97 13.32 -11.48
N ASN A 213 -13.99 12.99 -10.19
CA ASN A 213 -12.97 13.41 -9.23
C ASN A 213 -11.69 12.58 -9.37
N LEU A 214 -11.81 11.27 -9.66
CA LEU A 214 -10.67 10.41 -9.99
C LEU A 214 -9.95 10.89 -11.26
N ARG A 215 -10.69 11.17 -12.35
CA ARG A 215 -10.10 11.72 -13.59
C ARG A 215 -9.33 13.02 -13.32
N THR A 216 -9.88 13.90 -12.48
CA THR A 216 -9.24 15.16 -12.08
C THR A 216 -7.94 14.91 -11.29
N MET A 217 -7.92 13.93 -10.39
CA MET A 217 -6.70 13.53 -9.67
C MET A 217 -5.63 12.92 -10.58
N TYR A 218 -6.02 12.14 -11.59
CA TYR A 218 -5.10 11.54 -12.57
C TYR A 218 -4.51 12.59 -13.53
N SER A 219 -5.29 13.61 -13.93
CA SER A 219 -4.78 14.76 -14.69
C SER A 219 -3.77 15.63 -13.92
N LEU A 220 -3.67 15.45 -12.60
CA LEU A 220 -2.71 16.13 -11.72
C LEU A 220 -1.53 15.24 -11.27
N ASP A 221 -1.39 14.04 -11.86
CA ASP A 221 -0.37 13.04 -11.52
C ASP A 221 -0.39 12.58 -10.04
N ARG A 222 -1.57 12.64 -9.41
CA ARG A 222 -1.76 12.33 -7.98
C ARG A 222 -2.17 10.87 -7.72
N HIS A 223 -1.81 9.94 -8.60
CA HIS A 223 -2.15 8.51 -8.51
C HIS A 223 -1.73 7.91 -7.16
N VAL A 224 -0.55 8.26 -6.65
CA VAL A 224 -0.06 7.81 -5.32
C VAL A 224 -0.98 8.27 -4.18
N ASP A 225 -1.55 9.47 -4.27
CA ASP A 225 -2.48 9.99 -3.27
C ASP A 225 -3.83 9.27 -3.34
N VAL A 226 -4.30 8.94 -4.55
CA VAL A 226 -5.52 8.12 -4.74
C VAL A 226 -5.36 6.74 -4.09
N LEU A 227 -4.23 6.06 -4.30
CA LEU A 227 -3.96 4.76 -3.68
C LEU A 227 -3.78 4.86 -2.15
N ASN A 228 -3.17 5.93 -1.65
CA ASN A 228 -3.08 6.20 -0.20
C ASN A 228 -4.46 6.43 0.44
N LEU A 229 -5.34 7.21 -0.21
CA LEU A 229 -6.70 7.42 0.25
C LEU A 229 -7.51 6.11 0.19
N CYS A 230 -7.34 5.32 -0.87
CA CYS A 230 -8.02 4.04 -1.05
C CYS A 230 -7.65 3.05 0.07
N PHE A 231 -6.35 2.87 0.33
CA PHE A 231 -5.81 2.01 1.38
C PHE A 231 -6.20 2.43 2.81
N ALA A 232 -6.43 3.72 3.05
CA ALA A 232 -6.96 4.21 4.33
C ALA A 232 -8.48 3.96 4.46
N GLN A 233 -9.23 4.28 3.40
CA GLN A 233 -10.69 4.26 3.41
C GLN A 233 -11.28 2.85 3.41
N PHE A 234 -10.76 1.93 2.60
CA PHE A 234 -11.36 0.62 2.34
C PHE A 234 -10.55 -0.53 2.96
N GLU A 235 -11.09 -1.75 2.91
CA GLU A 235 -10.34 -2.99 3.16
C GLU A 235 -9.81 -3.60 1.84
N PRO A 236 -8.66 -4.31 1.85
CA PRO A 236 -7.98 -4.75 0.64
C PRO A 236 -8.70 -5.84 -0.17
N ASP A 237 -9.72 -6.48 0.42
CA ASP A 237 -10.58 -7.49 -0.20
C ASP A 237 -11.93 -6.93 -0.67
N SER A 238 -12.13 -5.60 -0.61
CA SER A 238 -13.39 -4.97 -0.98
C SER A 238 -13.44 -4.55 -2.45
N ALA A 239 -14.61 -4.71 -3.09
CA ALA A 239 -14.85 -4.40 -4.50
C ALA A 239 -14.35 -2.99 -4.90
N GLU A 240 -14.68 -1.96 -4.11
CA GLU A 240 -14.25 -0.58 -4.40
C GLU A 240 -12.73 -0.37 -4.24
N TYR A 241 -12.06 -1.10 -3.34
CA TYR A 241 -10.59 -1.05 -3.26
C TYR A 241 -9.95 -1.59 -4.54
N ILE A 242 -10.35 -2.80 -4.95
CA ILE A 242 -9.85 -3.50 -6.14
C ILE A 242 -10.13 -2.67 -7.40
N LYS A 243 -11.37 -2.18 -7.55
CA LYS A 243 -11.84 -1.33 -8.65
C LYS A 243 -11.07 -0.01 -8.76
N VAL A 244 -10.81 0.70 -7.65
CA VAL A 244 -10.03 1.95 -7.66
C VAL A 244 -8.56 1.66 -7.99
N HIS A 245 -7.98 0.58 -7.45
CA HIS A 245 -6.61 0.17 -7.79
C HIS A 245 -6.46 -0.15 -9.28
N HIS A 246 -7.29 -1.06 -9.82
CA HIS A 246 -7.26 -1.44 -11.24
C HIS A 246 -7.46 -0.23 -12.16
N LYS A 247 -8.42 0.65 -11.84
CA LYS A 247 -8.66 1.87 -12.62
C LYS A 247 -7.49 2.86 -12.56
N THR A 248 -6.74 2.89 -11.46
CA THR A 248 -5.51 3.70 -11.34
C THR A 248 -4.37 3.09 -12.18
N TYR A 249 -4.21 1.77 -12.18
CA TYR A 249 -3.20 1.08 -12.97
C TYR A 249 -3.46 1.20 -14.48
N GLU A 250 -4.71 1.09 -14.92
CA GLU A 250 -5.05 1.31 -16.34
C GLU A 250 -4.78 2.74 -16.82
N ASP A 251 -5.01 3.76 -15.99
CA ASP A 251 -4.70 5.16 -16.34
C ASP A 251 -3.19 5.37 -16.51
N ILE A 252 -2.40 4.73 -15.63
CA ILE A 252 -0.93 4.73 -15.70
C ILE A 252 -0.41 4.04 -16.96
N ASP A 253 -0.98 2.90 -17.37
CA ASP A 253 -0.65 2.22 -18.63
C ASP A 253 -0.97 3.10 -19.85
N LYS A 254 -2.21 3.62 -19.92
CA LYS A 254 -2.69 4.51 -21.01
C LYS A 254 -1.82 5.76 -21.20
N HIS A 255 -1.19 6.25 -20.15
CA HIS A 255 -0.34 7.45 -20.17
C HIS A 255 1.17 7.19 -20.00
N GLY A 256 1.62 5.94 -19.87
CA GLY A 256 3.03 5.59 -19.68
C GLY A 256 3.65 6.04 -18.33
N LYS A 257 2.83 6.31 -17.31
CA LYS A 257 3.24 7.04 -16.09
C LYS A 257 3.83 6.14 -14.99
N TYR A 258 4.45 5.02 -15.34
CA TYR A 258 4.92 3.97 -14.42
C TYR A 258 5.84 4.47 -13.30
N ASP A 259 6.71 5.43 -13.64
CA ASP A 259 7.62 6.07 -12.70
C ASP A 259 6.86 6.67 -11.50
N LEU A 260 5.62 7.17 -11.64
CA LEU A 260 4.85 7.71 -10.51
C LEU A 260 4.73 6.72 -9.33
N LEU A 261 4.76 5.41 -9.59
CA LEU A 261 4.71 4.37 -8.56
C LEU A 261 6.09 3.78 -8.17
N ARG A 262 7.19 4.05 -8.89
CA ARG A 262 8.54 3.58 -8.54
C ARG A 262 8.97 4.11 -7.16
N SER A 263 9.70 3.29 -6.41
CA SER A 263 10.01 3.50 -4.98
C SER A 263 8.79 3.85 -4.11
N THR A 264 7.65 3.21 -4.39
CA THR A 264 6.47 3.19 -3.51
C THR A 264 6.00 1.76 -3.28
N ARG A 265 5.34 1.52 -2.14
CA ARG A 265 4.75 0.22 -1.77
C ARG A 265 3.65 -0.30 -2.72
N TYR A 266 3.26 0.48 -3.73
CA TYR A 266 2.19 0.12 -4.68
C TYR A 266 2.71 -0.42 -6.00
N PHE A 267 4.02 -0.33 -6.27
CA PHE A 267 4.61 -0.75 -7.53
C PHE A 267 4.37 -2.25 -7.80
N GLY A 268 4.63 -3.12 -6.83
CA GLY A 268 4.41 -4.56 -7.02
C GLY A 268 2.95 -4.93 -7.29
N GLY A 269 1.98 -4.23 -6.68
CA GLY A 269 0.55 -4.43 -6.99
C GLY A 269 0.17 -4.05 -8.42
N MET A 270 0.80 -2.99 -8.96
CA MET A 270 0.66 -2.62 -10.37
C MET A 270 1.28 -3.68 -11.29
N VAL A 271 2.51 -4.13 -11.00
CA VAL A 271 3.19 -5.19 -11.78
C VAL A 271 2.37 -6.48 -11.78
N TRP A 272 1.90 -6.91 -10.61
CA TRP A 272 1.06 -8.10 -10.46
C TRP A 272 -0.23 -8.02 -11.27
N TYR A 273 -0.89 -6.86 -11.26
CA TYR A 273 -2.05 -6.61 -12.11
C TYR A 273 -1.72 -6.74 -13.61
N PHE A 274 -0.62 -6.12 -14.08
CA PHE A 274 -0.23 -6.19 -15.49
C PHE A 274 0.21 -7.57 -15.95
N VAL A 275 0.97 -8.34 -15.14
CA VAL A 275 1.39 -9.70 -15.50
C VAL A 275 0.20 -10.64 -15.60
N ASN A 276 -0.74 -10.59 -14.64
CA ASN A 276 -1.95 -11.42 -14.68
C ASN A 276 -2.87 -11.07 -15.86
N ASN A 277 -2.98 -9.79 -16.23
CA ASN A 277 -3.79 -9.32 -17.36
C ASN A 277 -3.07 -9.36 -18.72
N LYS A 278 -1.82 -9.86 -18.79
CA LYS A 278 -0.96 -9.85 -19.99
C LYS A 278 -0.82 -8.47 -20.65
N LYS A 279 -0.63 -7.42 -19.83
CA LYS A 279 -0.45 -6.00 -20.24
C LYS A 279 0.94 -5.46 -19.83
N ILE A 280 2.02 -6.22 -20.01
CA ILE A 280 3.36 -5.82 -19.52
C ILE A 280 4.16 -4.94 -20.48
N ASP A 281 3.81 -4.90 -21.77
CA ASP A 281 4.53 -4.21 -22.85
C ASP A 281 4.92 -2.77 -22.50
N GLY A 282 3.99 -1.96 -22.00
CA GLY A 282 4.24 -0.55 -21.72
C GLY A 282 5.21 -0.32 -20.56
N LEU A 283 5.17 -1.18 -19.53
CA LEU A 283 6.12 -1.15 -18.42
C LEU A 283 7.50 -1.64 -18.87
N LEU A 284 7.55 -2.67 -19.71
CA LEU A 284 8.79 -3.20 -20.29
C LEU A 284 9.50 -2.13 -21.14
N ILE A 285 8.74 -1.35 -21.91
CA ILE A 285 9.23 -0.18 -22.66
C ILE A 285 9.79 0.89 -21.71
N ASP A 286 9.07 1.27 -20.64
CA ASP A 286 9.56 2.25 -19.62
C ASP A 286 10.86 1.79 -18.93
N GLN A 287 11.04 0.49 -18.71
CA GLN A 287 12.27 -0.06 -18.13
C GLN A 287 13.44 0.03 -19.11
N ILE A 288 13.26 -0.37 -20.38
CA ILE A 288 14.32 -0.30 -21.40
C ILE A 288 14.69 1.16 -21.70
N GLN A 289 13.72 2.08 -21.75
CA GLN A 289 13.96 3.53 -21.96
C GLN A 289 14.66 4.25 -20.79
N ARG A 290 14.88 3.56 -19.67
CA ARG A 290 15.58 4.07 -18.48
C ARG A 290 16.86 3.28 -18.17
N ASP A 291 17.34 2.48 -19.12
CA ASP A 291 18.49 1.59 -18.99
C ASP A 291 18.33 0.47 -17.93
N LEU A 292 17.12 0.24 -17.43
CA LEU A 292 16.80 -0.73 -16.36
C LEU A 292 16.55 -2.14 -16.91
N ILE A 293 17.51 -2.67 -17.67
CA ILE A 293 17.43 -4.01 -18.28
C ILE A 293 17.33 -5.12 -17.23
N ASP A 294 17.93 -4.93 -16.06
CA ASP A 294 17.82 -5.86 -14.92
C ASP A 294 16.38 -5.94 -14.36
N ASP A 295 15.59 -4.86 -14.46
CA ASP A 295 14.18 -4.88 -14.08
C ASP A 295 13.30 -5.44 -15.21
N ALA A 296 13.65 -5.16 -16.46
CA ALA A 296 12.96 -5.65 -17.66
C ALA A 296 13.07 -7.18 -17.80
N THR A 297 14.26 -7.72 -17.56
CA THR A 297 14.50 -9.17 -17.55
C THR A 297 13.77 -9.85 -16.39
N SER A 298 13.80 -9.26 -15.19
CA SER A 298 13.03 -9.76 -14.05
C SER A 298 11.51 -9.66 -14.22
N LEU A 299 10.99 -8.70 -15.00
CA LEU A 299 9.58 -8.64 -15.40
C LEU A 299 9.19 -9.82 -16.32
N VAL A 300 10.02 -10.13 -17.32
CA VAL A 300 9.79 -11.27 -18.22
C VAL A 300 9.93 -12.61 -17.48
N GLN A 301 10.88 -12.72 -16.55
CA GLN A 301 10.99 -13.88 -15.65
C GLN A 301 9.72 -14.07 -14.81
N LEU A 302 9.20 -13.01 -14.17
CA LEU A 302 7.94 -13.06 -13.42
C LEU A 302 6.74 -13.43 -14.31
N TYR A 303 6.74 -13.01 -15.58
CA TYR A 303 5.73 -13.41 -16.55
C TYR A 303 5.79 -14.91 -16.88
N HIS A 304 6.98 -15.47 -17.14
CA HIS A 304 7.16 -16.91 -17.37
C HIS A 304 6.84 -17.77 -16.13
N ILE A 305 7.06 -17.22 -14.92
CA ILE A 305 6.73 -17.86 -13.63
C ILE A 305 5.20 -18.00 -13.45
N LEU A 306 4.41 -17.02 -13.90
CA LEU A 306 2.95 -17.04 -13.79
C LEU A 306 2.23 -17.67 -14.99
N HIS A 307 2.86 -17.66 -16.17
CA HIS A 307 2.34 -18.26 -17.41
C HIS A 307 3.33 -19.33 -17.96
N PRO A 308 3.57 -20.43 -17.23
CA PRO A 308 4.59 -21.43 -17.59
C PRO A 308 4.31 -22.18 -18.91
N ASP A 309 3.05 -22.20 -19.32
CA ASP A 309 2.54 -22.78 -20.58
C ASP A 309 2.52 -21.79 -21.75
N GLY A 310 2.99 -20.55 -21.53
CA GLY A 310 3.12 -19.53 -22.58
C GLY A 310 4.17 -19.90 -23.63
N GLN A 311 3.95 -19.50 -24.88
CA GLN A 311 4.91 -19.69 -25.97
C GLN A 311 6.26 -19.04 -25.64
N SER A 312 6.23 -17.85 -25.01
CA SER A 312 7.42 -17.16 -24.51
C SER A 312 8.20 -18.00 -23.49
N ALA A 313 7.49 -18.64 -22.56
CA ALA A 313 8.06 -19.45 -21.50
C ALA A 313 8.55 -20.83 -21.98
N GLN A 314 8.02 -21.36 -23.10
CA GLN A 314 8.49 -22.59 -23.74
C GLN A 314 9.74 -22.31 -24.59
N GLU A 315 9.68 -21.36 -25.52
CA GLU A 315 10.84 -20.98 -26.34
C GLU A 315 12.05 -20.51 -25.51
N ALA A 316 11.81 -19.81 -24.40
CA ALA A 316 12.89 -19.40 -23.49
C ALA A 316 13.60 -20.58 -22.81
N LYS A 317 12.88 -21.70 -22.55
CA LYS A 317 13.47 -22.94 -22.00
C LYS A 317 14.26 -23.67 -23.08
N ASP A 318 13.66 -23.83 -24.26
CA ASP A 318 14.27 -24.55 -25.40
C ASP A 318 15.55 -23.88 -25.91
N GLN A 319 15.57 -22.53 -25.92
CA GLN A 319 16.73 -21.73 -26.33
C GLN A 319 17.71 -21.44 -25.19
N ALA A 320 17.42 -21.87 -23.96
CA ALA A 320 18.12 -21.47 -22.73
C ALA A 320 18.39 -19.95 -22.68
N ALA A 321 17.36 -19.16 -22.99
CA ALA A 321 17.52 -17.72 -23.22
C ALA A 321 17.79 -16.96 -21.91
N GLU A 322 18.89 -16.22 -21.86
CA GLU A 322 19.25 -15.39 -20.71
C GLU A 322 19.31 -13.89 -21.04
N GLY A 323 19.13 -13.06 -20.01
CA GLY A 323 19.26 -11.61 -20.10
C GLY A 323 18.41 -10.99 -21.22
N ILE A 324 19.04 -10.19 -22.08
CA ILE A 324 18.40 -9.50 -23.21
C ILE A 324 17.67 -10.47 -24.17
N ASN A 325 18.10 -11.74 -24.25
CA ASN A 325 17.45 -12.71 -25.15
C ASN A 325 16.05 -13.11 -24.67
N LEU A 326 15.77 -13.11 -23.36
CA LEU A 326 14.41 -13.30 -22.82
C LEU A 326 13.45 -12.24 -23.35
N ILE A 327 13.90 -10.98 -23.36
CA ILE A 327 13.11 -9.85 -23.88
C ILE A 327 12.83 -10.03 -25.37
N LYS A 328 13.80 -10.53 -26.15
CA LYS A 328 13.64 -10.80 -27.59
C LYS A 328 12.73 -11.98 -27.90
N VAL A 329 12.74 -13.05 -27.08
CA VAL A 329 11.78 -14.16 -27.20
C VAL A 329 10.37 -13.66 -26.91
N PHE A 330 10.15 -13.02 -25.75
CA PHE A 330 8.85 -12.47 -25.36
C PHE A 330 8.29 -11.48 -26.40
N ALA A 331 9.14 -10.59 -26.93
CA ALA A 331 8.77 -9.60 -27.93
C ALA A 331 8.28 -10.20 -29.26
N LYS A 332 8.66 -11.44 -29.59
CA LYS A 332 8.26 -12.12 -30.83
C LYS A 332 7.04 -13.03 -30.65
N THR A 333 6.82 -13.57 -29.46
CA THR A 333 5.80 -14.58 -29.20
C THR A 333 4.50 -14.02 -28.60
N GLU A 334 4.58 -13.24 -27.53
CA GLU A 334 3.40 -12.86 -26.72
C GLU A 334 3.18 -11.35 -26.56
N ALA A 335 4.16 -10.51 -26.88
CA ALA A 335 4.01 -9.06 -26.79
C ALA A 335 3.10 -8.48 -27.89
N GLN A 336 2.10 -7.69 -27.51
CA GLN A 336 1.20 -7.01 -28.45
C GLN A 336 1.91 -5.89 -29.23
N LYS A 337 2.93 -5.28 -28.64
CA LYS A 337 3.77 -4.21 -29.19
C LYS A 337 5.18 -4.69 -29.53
N GLY A 338 5.34 -5.97 -29.87
CA GLY A 338 6.62 -6.64 -30.13
C GLY A 338 7.63 -5.83 -30.95
N ALA A 339 7.24 -5.35 -32.13
CA ALA A 339 8.10 -4.55 -33.01
C ALA A 339 8.58 -3.22 -32.38
N TYR A 340 7.79 -2.61 -31.47
CA TYR A 340 8.20 -1.41 -30.75
C TYR A 340 9.17 -1.74 -29.61
N ILE A 341 9.00 -2.89 -28.96
CA ILE A 341 9.93 -3.40 -27.95
C ILE A 341 11.28 -3.73 -28.62
N GLU A 342 11.28 -4.41 -29.78
CA GLU A 342 12.52 -4.69 -30.53
C GLU A 342 13.23 -3.40 -30.98
N LEU A 343 12.50 -2.40 -31.50
CA LEU A 343 13.06 -1.10 -31.88
C LEU A 343 13.66 -0.33 -30.68
N THR A 344 12.95 -0.31 -29.56
CA THR A 344 13.42 0.32 -28.31
C THR A 344 14.68 -0.39 -27.79
N LEU A 345 14.70 -1.73 -27.84
CA LEU A 345 15.82 -2.55 -27.41
C LEU A 345 17.04 -2.41 -28.33
N GLN A 346 16.86 -2.33 -29.66
CA GLN A 346 17.93 -2.02 -30.59
C GLN A 346 18.54 -0.63 -30.29
N THR A 347 17.70 0.37 -30.07
CA THR A 347 18.13 1.75 -29.75
C THR A 347 19.00 1.76 -28.48
N TYR A 348 18.60 1.01 -27.45
CA TYR A 348 19.39 0.78 -26.24
C TYR A 348 20.72 0.06 -26.54
N GLN A 349 20.71 -1.05 -27.29
CA GLN A 349 21.94 -1.80 -27.59
C GLN A 349 22.95 -0.97 -28.41
N GLU A 350 22.48 -0.12 -29.33
CA GLU A 350 23.34 0.82 -30.06
C GLU A 350 23.91 1.93 -29.15
N ALA A 351 23.10 2.48 -28.25
CA ALA A 351 23.56 3.49 -27.29
C ALA A 351 24.63 2.91 -26.35
N LEU A 352 24.37 1.74 -25.77
CA LEU A 352 25.32 1.00 -24.93
C LEU A 352 26.65 0.74 -25.66
N SER A 353 26.58 0.31 -26.93
CA SER A 353 27.76 0.05 -27.76
C SER A 353 28.60 1.31 -28.03
N ARG A 354 27.95 2.48 -28.17
CA ARG A 354 28.62 3.78 -28.31
C ARG A 354 29.32 4.19 -27.01
N HIS A 355 28.68 3.97 -25.85
CA HIS A 355 29.29 4.26 -24.55
C HIS A 355 30.49 3.36 -24.22
N SER A 356 30.40 2.05 -24.52
CA SER A 356 31.53 1.12 -24.34
C SER A 356 32.70 1.34 -25.31
N ALA A 357 32.48 2.04 -26.43
CA ALA A 357 33.52 2.42 -27.39
C ALA A 357 34.11 3.82 -27.13
N ALA A 358 33.57 4.55 -26.15
CA ALA A 358 33.99 5.90 -25.76
C ALA A 358 34.58 5.97 -24.33
N SER A 359 34.80 4.80 -23.71
CA SER A 359 35.40 4.61 -22.38
C SER A 359 36.71 3.84 -22.50
#